data_AF-A0A1H6EIX9-F1
#
_entry.id   AF-A0A1H6EIX9-F1
#
_cell.length_a   1.000
_cell.length_b   1.000
_cell.length_c   1.000
_cell.angle_alpha   90.00
_cell.angle_beta   90.00
_cell.angle_gamma   90.00
#
_symmetry.space_group_name_H-M   'P 1'
#
loop_
_entity.id
_entity.type
_entity.pdbx_description
1 polymer ?
#
loop_
_entity_poly.entity_id
_entity_poly.type
_entity_poly.pdbx_seq_one_letter_code
_entity_poly.pdbx_strand_id
1 'polypeptide(L)'
;MTGVKHGRFVARRMTAVEQFRAEKKAWRLVQLLVGLVGYGTALTFLVGSALGASAWAVLAEGLSVRSGISFGLATSLTAVVVLLCWIPLRELPGLGTVLNVVMVGAAADVAALFVPAPTSLPQQVGYLLLGVLMLTFFDAVYLGARFGSGPRDGLMTGAVRLSGKPIWMVRTAIELVVLAAGWLLGGTVGVGTVLIALAMGPLVQQFLRFTTVRLKSDG
;
A
#
# COMPACT_ATOMS: atom_id res chain seq x y z
N MET A 1 -36.77 -7.10 -21.80
CA MET A 1 -35.31 -7.24 -22.00
C MET A 1 -34.59 -6.28 -21.05
N THR A 2 -34.28 -6.77 -19.86
CA THR A 2 -33.67 -6.01 -18.76
C THR A 2 -32.16 -6.01 -18.89
N GLY A 3 -31.61 -4.86 -19.33
CA GLY A 3 -30.17 -4.62 -19.41
C GLY A 3 -29.56 -4.49 -18.02
N VAL A 4 -28.77 -5.49 -17.63
CA VAL A 4 -28.05 -5.53 -16.36
C VAL A 4 -26.93 -4.48 -16.36
N LYS A 5 -27.16 -3.34 -15.71
CA LYS A 5 -26.11 -2.35 -15.38
C LYS A 5 -25.23 -2.87 -14.23
N HIS A 6 -24.27 -3.74 -14.53
CA HIS A 6 -23.15 -3.98 -13.61
C HIS A 6 -22.15 -2.83 -13.74
N GLY A 7 -22.36 -1.77 -12.96
CA GLY A 7 -21.42 -0.67 -12.80
C GLY A 7 -20.10 -1.16 -12.19
N ARG A 8 -19.11 -1.45 -13.03
CA ARG A 8 -17.71 -1.55 -12.59
C ARG A 8 -17.17 -0.14 -12.48
N PHE A 9 -17.22 0.40 -11.27
CA PHE A 9 -16.56 1.66 -10.93
C PHE A 9 -15.05 1.42 -10.92
N VAL A 10 -14.42 1.43 -12.09
CA VAL A 10 -12.97 1.48 -12.24
C VAL A 10 -12.64 2.87 -12.75
N ALA A 11 -12.13 3.71 -11.86
CA ALA A 11 -11.70 5.06 -12.18
C ALA A 11 -10.74 5.03 -13.37
N ARG A 12 -11.00 5.87 -14.40
CA ARG A 12 -10.14 5.98 -15.58
C ARG A 12 -8.70 6.30 -15.15
N ARG A 13 -7.72 5.56 -15.69
CA ARG A 13 -6.29 5.83 -15.48
C ARG A 13 -5.94 7.17 -16.15
N MET A 14 -5.40 8.09 -15.37
CA MET A 14 -5.03 9.43 -15.82
C MET A 14 -3.51 9.55 -15.92
N THR A 15 -3.03 10.18 -16.99
CA THR A 15 -1.61 10.57 -17.13
C THR A 15 -1.24 11.60 -16.06
N ALA A 16 0.06 11.76 -15.79
CA ALA A 16 0.53 12.77 -14.83
C ALA A 16 -0.01 14.17 -15.17
N VAL A 17 -0.01 14.56 -16.45
CA VAL A 17 -0.52 15.85 -16.90
C VAL A 17 -2.03 15.98 -16.64
N GLU A 18 -2.82 14.94 -16.93
CA GLU A 18 -4.26 14.94 -16.64
C GLU A 18 -4.54 15.02 -15.13
N GLN A 19 -3.74 14.35 -14.29
CA GLN A 19 -3.89 14.42 -12.84
C GLN A 19 -3.71 15.86 -12.32
N PHE A 20 -2.74 16.59 -12.88
CA PHE A 20 -2.45 17.98 -12.54
C PHE A 20 -3.49 18.97 -13.07
N ARG A 21 -4.14 18.66 -14.20
CA ARG A 21 -5.18 19.49 -14.82
C ARG A 21 -6.58 19.21 -14.29
N ALA A 22 -6.77 18.10 -13.58
CA ALA A 22 -8.07 17.75 -13.03
C ALA A 22 -8.47 18.62 -11.85
N GLU A 23 -9.77 18.84 -11.75
CA GLU A 23 -10.45 19.58 -10.69
C GLU A 23 -10.24 18.96 -9.29
N LYS A 24 -10.56 19.76 -8.26
CA LYS A 24 -10.42 19.41 -6.83
C LYS A 24 -8.99 19.02 -6.43
N LYS A 25 -7.98 19.51 -7.18
CA LYS A 25 -6.56 19.16 -6.99
C LYS A 25 -6.08 19.36 -5.56
N ALA A 26 -6.39 20.51 -4.94
CA ALA A 26 -5.99 20.81 -3.56
C ALA A 26 -6.56 19.78 -2.57
N TRP A 27 -7.86 19.50 -2.66
CA TRP A 27 -8.52 18.49 -1.82
C TRP A 27 -7.94 17.09 -2.02
N ARG A 28 -7.76 16.68 -3.27
CA ARG A 28 -7.14 15.39 -3.60
C ARG A 28 -5.71 15.30 -3.09
N LEU A 29 -4.95 16.40 -3.11
CA LEU A 29 -3.57 16.41 -2.62
C LEU A 29 -3.54 16.25 -1.11
N VAL A 30 -4.39 16.98 -0.38
CA VAL A 30 -4.55 16.80 1.08
C VAL A 30 -4.95 15.36 1.38
N GLN A 31 -5.92 14.80 0.65
CA GLN A 31 -6.34 13.42 0.79
C GLN A 31 -5.20 12.43 0.55
N LEU A 32 -4.39 12.64 -0.48
CA LEU A 32 -3.20 11.83 -0.76
C LEU A 32 -2.22 11.89 0.42
N LEU A 33 -1.87 13.09 0.89
CA LEU A 33 -0.92 13.27 2.00
C LEU A 33 -1.41 12.61 3.29
N VAL A 34 -2.68 12.82 3.66
CA VAL A 34 -3.32 12.18 4.82
C VAL A 34 -3.30 10.66 4.68
N GLY A 35 -3.64 10.15 3.50
CA GLY A 35 -3.61 8.71 3.22
C GLY A 35 -2.20 8.12 3.35
N LEU A 36 -1.17 8.79 2.84
CA LEU A 36 0.21 8.32 2.92
C LEU A 36 0.77 8.34 4.34
N VAL A 37 0.51 9.40 5.11
CA VAL A 37 0.91 9.48 6.52
C VAL A 37 0.21 8.39 7.33
N GLY A 38 -1.11 8.28 7.22
CA GLY A 38 -1.89 7.28 7.94
C GLY A 38 -1.52 5.85 7.56
N TYR A 39 -1.17 5.59 6.30
CA TYR A 39 -0.66 4.29 5.86
C TYR A 39 0.68 3.96 6.53
N GLY A 40 1.62 4.90 6.58
CA GLY A 40 2.90 4.70 7.29
C GLY A 40 2.68 4.43 8.79
N THR A 41 1.83 5.20 9.44
CA THR A 41 1.46 4.98 10.85
C THR A 41 0.83 3.59 11.07
N ALA A 42 -0.02 3.13 10.15
CA ALA A 42 -0.62 1.80 10.23
C ALA A 42 0.44 0.69 10.21
N LEU A 43 1.50 0.85 9.42
CA LEU A 43 2.62 -0.11 9.39
C LEU A 43 3.33 -0.21 10.74
N THR A 44 3.49 0.91 11.45
CA THR A 44 4.10 0.92 12.80
C THR A 44 3.28 0.08 13.79
N PHE A 45 1.95 0.19 13.77
CA PHE A 45 1.08 -0.65 14.60
C PHE A 45 1.19 -2.13 14.22
N LEU A 46 1.21 -2.44 12.92
CA LEU A 46 1.30 -3.82 12.44
C LEU A 46 2.62 -4.48 12.82
N VAL A 47 3.75 -3.83 12.54
CA VAL A 47 5.07 -4.36 12.91
C VAL A 47 5.23 -4.39 14.43
N GLY A 48 4.80 -3.34 15.13
CA GLY A 48 4.83 -3.27 16.59
C GLY A 48 3.97 -4.35 17.27
N SER A 49 2.95 -4.89 16.59
CA SER A 49 2.15 -6.00 17.13
C SER A 49 2.95 -7.29 17.32
N ALA A 50 4.02 -7.50 16.54
CA ALA A 50 4.79 -8.75 16.47
C ALA A 50 3.95 -10.01 16.11
N LEU A 51 2.71 -9.84 15.64
CA LEU A 51 1.82 -10.94 15.23
C LEU A 51 1.84 -11.19 13.72
N GLY A 52 2.66 -10.44 12.99
CA GLY A 52 2.84 -10.51 11.54
C GLY A 52 2.37 -9.24 10.83
N ALA A 53 2.93 -9.00 9.64
CA ALA A 53 2.62 -7.85 8.80
C ALA A 53 2.31 -8.25 7.35
N SER A 54 1.98 -7.28 6.49
CA SER A 54 1.81 -7.52 5.04
C SER A 54 3.12 -8.00 4.41
N ALA A 55 3.08 -8.78 3.32
CA ALA A 55 4.28 -9.35 2.68
C ALA A 55 5.41 -8.32 2.47
N TRP A 56 5.07 -7.13 1.97
CA TRP A 56 6.04 -6.06 1.75
C TRP A 56 6.59 -5.44 3.03
N ALA A 57 5.78 -5.37 4.09
CA ALA A 57 6.22 -4.94 5.40
C ALA A 57 7.15 -5.98 6.05
N VAL A 58 6.86 -7.28 5.87
CA VAL A 58 7.76 -8.37 6.29
C VAL A 58 9.13 -8.25 5.59
N LEU A 59 9.15 -7.91 4.30
CA LEU A 59 10.40 -7.64 3.59
C LEU A 59 11.16 -6.43 4.17
N ALA A 60 10.47 -5.31 4.39
CA ALA A 60 11.09 -4.12 4.97
C ALA A 60 11.59 -4.37 6.41
N GLU A 61 10.83 -5.11 7.21
CA GLU A 61 11.21 -5.53 8.55
C GLU A 61 12.46 -6.42 8.52
N GLY A 62 12.48 -7.45 7.68
CA GLY A 62 13.66 -8.31 7.51
C GLY A 62 14.90 -7.52 7.05
N LEU A 63 14.74 -6.58 6.13
CA LEU A 63 15.83 -5.68 5.72
C LEU A 63 16.33 -4.81 6.88
N SER A 64 15.42 -4.26 7.68
CA SER A 64 15.75 -3.47 8.88
C SER A 64 16.54 -4.32 9.88
N VAL A 65 16.08 -5.53 10.19
CA VAL A 65 16.76 -6.48 11.08
C VAL A 65 18.16 -6.85 10.58
N ARG A 66 18.35 -7.07 9.28
CA ARG A 66 19.64 -7.53 8.72
C ARG A 66 20.66 -6.42 8.50
N SER A 67 20.22 -5.20 8.24
CA SER A 67 21.11 -4.08 7.91
C SER A 67 21.24 -3.04 9.03
N GLY A 68 20.38 -3.08 10.05
CA GLY A 68 20.38 -2.13 11.16
C GLY A 68 19.77 -0.76 10.84
N ILE A 69 19.24 -0.57 9.63
CA ILE A 69 18.52 0.66 9.26
C ILE A 69 17.12 0.69 9.87
N SER A 70 16.51 1.88 9.97
CA SER A 70 15.12 1.99 10.44
C SER A 70 14.12 1.27 9.53
N PHE A 71 13.01 0.81 10.09
CA PHE A 71 11.93 0.17 9.34
C PHE A 71 11.35 1.09 8.25
N GLY A 72 11.20 2.38 8.55
CA GLY A 72 10.76 3.38 7.58
C GLY A 72 11.72 3.52 6.42
N LEU A 73 13.03 3.62 6.69
CA LEU A 73 14.05 3.68 5.64
C LEU A 73 14.06 2.39 4.79
N ALA A 74 13.98 1.22 5.41
CA ALA A 74 13.88 -0.05 4.69
C ALA A 74 12.63 -0.11 3.79
N THR A 75 11.50 0.43 4.26
CA THR A 75 10.26 0.54 3.49
C THR A 75 10.44 1.44 2.27
N SER A 76 11.05 2.62 2.44
CA SER A 76 11.33 3.56 1.36
C SER A 76 12.33 2.99 0.35
N LEU A 77 13.42 2.35 0.79
CA LEU A 77 14.39 1.71 -0.10
C LEU A 77 13.77 0.57 -0.90
N THR A 78 12.93 -0.26 -0.27
CA THR A 78 12.18 -1.31 -0.97
C THR A 78 11.30 -0.70 -2.06
N ALA A 79 10.62 0.42 -1.78
CA ALA A 79 9.81 1.13 -2.76
C ALA A 79 10.66 1.70 -3.92
N VAL A 80 11.85 2.23 -3.65
CA VAL A 80 12.81 2.66 -4.69
C VAL A 80 13.23 1.49 -5.58
N VAL A 81 13.61 0.35 -5.00
CA VAL A 81 13.98 -0.86 -5.76
C VAL A 81 12.84 -1.30 -6.66
N VAL A 82 11.61 -1.31 -6.15
CA VAL A 82 10.42 -1.64 -6.94
C VAL A 82 10.22 -0.65 -8.10
N LEU A 83 10.50 0.64 -7.90
CA LEU A 83 10.46 1.62 -9.00
C LEU A 83 11.56 1.41 -10.03
N LEU A 84 12.74 0.95 -9.65
CA LEU A 84 13.78 0.60 -10.62
C LEU A 84 13.34 -0.57 -11.51
N CYS A 85 12.57 -1.52 -10.96
CA CYS A 85 11.93 -2.58 -11.74
C CYS A 85 10.91 -2.06 -12.77
N TRP A 86 10.48 -0.79 -12.69
CA TRP A 86 9.59 -0.20 -13.70
C TRP A 86 10.33 0.25 -14.96
N ILE A 87 11.66 0.44 -14.92
CA ILE A 87 12.46 0.82 -16.09
C ILE A 87 12.23 -0.14 -17.27
N PRO A 88 12.35 -1.48 -17.12
CA PRO A 88 12.01 -2.41 -18.20
C PRO A 88 10.51 -2.43 -18.53
N LEU A 89 9.65 -2.10 -17.56
CA LEU A 89 8.20 -2.06 -17.75
C LEU A 89 7.72 -0.83 -18.52
N ARG A 90 8.56 0.21 -18.67
CA ARG A 90 8.20 1.51 -19.26
C ARG A 90 6.96 2.15 -18.60
N GLU A 91 6.79 1.93 -17.30
CA GLU A 91 5.74 2.57 -16.51
C GLU A 91 6.23 3.92 -15.99
N LEU A 92 5.43 4.98 -16.17
CA LEU A 92 5.77 6.32 -15.68
C LEU A 92 5.24 6.50 -14.25
N PRO A 93 6.10 6.80 -13.27
CA PRO A 93 5.66 7.08 -11.91
C PRO A 93 4.80 8.35 -11.87
N GLY A 94 3.67 8.27 -11.16
CA GLY A 94 2.84 9.44 -10.87
C GLY A 94 3.33 10.19 -9.63
N LEU A 95 2.72 11.34 -9.35
CA LEU A 95 3.01 12.11 -8.13
C LEU A 95 2.75 11.28 -6.87
N GLY A 96 1.64 10.52 -6.84
CA GLY A 96 1.30 9.63 -5.73
C GLY A 96 2.36 8.56 -5.50
N THR A 97 2.97 8.06 -6.57
CA THR A 97 4.03 7.05 -6.50
C THR A 97 5.29 7.60 -5.84
N VAL A 98 5.74 8.79 -6.24
CA VAL A 98 6.94 9.43 -5.67
C VAL A 98 6.71 9.81 -4.22
N LEU A 99 5.56 10.42 -3.92
CA LEU A 99 5.22 10.79 -2.54
C LEU A 99 5.08 9.55 -1.65
N ASN A 100 4.54 8.44 -2.15
CA ASN A 100 4.44 7.20 -1.39
C ASN A 100 5.81 6.69 -0.93
N VAL A 101 6.80 6.68 -1.83
CA VAL A 101 8.17 6.22 -1.55
C VAL A 101 8.79 7.01 -0.40
N VAL A 102 8.60 8.34 -0.40
CA VAL A 102 9.22 9.22 0.60
C VAL A 102 8.42 9.25 1.89
N MET A 103 7.09 9.38 1.81
CA MET A 103 6.26 9.69 2.96
C MET A 103 5.89 8.47 3.80
N VAL A 104 5.67 7.31 3.19
CA VAL A 104 5.21 6.13 3.94
C VAL A 104 6.29 5.69 4.95
N GLY A 105 7.54 5.60 4.50
CA GLY A 105 8.65 5.26 5.38
C GLY A 105 8.87 6.31 6.47
N ALA A 106 8.93 7.59 6.10
CA ALA A 106 9.10 8.68 7.06
C ALA A 106 7.97 8.71 8.11
N ALA A 107 6.72 8.52 7.68
CA ALA A 107 5.58 8.49 8.60
C ALA A 107 5.61 7.27 9.53
N ALA A 108 6.09 6.12 9.07
CA ALA A 108 6.27 4.95 9.92
C ALA A 108 7.32 5.18 11.02
N ASP A 109 8.47 5.78 10.67
CA ASP A 109 9.51 6.11 11.64
C ASP A 109 9.06 7.19 12.63
N VAL A 110 8.37 8.25 12.15
CA VAL A 110 7.81 9.28 13.04
C VAL A 110 6.77 8.67 13.97
N ALA A 111 5.87 7.83 13.47
CA ALA A 111 4.88 7.16 14.32
C ALA A 111 5.53 6.26 15.37
N ALA A 112 6.65 5.60 15.05
CA ALA A 112 7.39 4.75 15.99
C ALA A 112 7.95 5.53 17.19
N LEU A 113 8.12 6.85 17.09
CA LEU A 113 8.51 7.70 18.23
C LEU A 113 7.40 7.88 19.26
N PHE A 114 6.13 7.72 18.86
CA PHE A 114 4.97 8.00 19.69
C PHE A 114 4.18 6.74 20.07
N VAL A 115 4.32 5.66 19.30
CA VAL A 115 3.62 4.38 19.55
C VAL A 115 4.47 3.51 20.47
N PRO A 116 4.08 3.28 21.74
CA PRO A 116 4.84 2.45 22.65
C PRO A 116 4.79 0.98 22.23
N ALA A 117 5.82 0.21 22.59
CA ALA A 117 5.81 -1.23 22.35
C ALA A 117 4.73 -1.91 23.20
N PRO A 118 3.92 -2.82 22.63
CA PRO A 118 2.92 -3.56 23.40
C PRO A 118 3.60 -4.53 24.38
N THR A 119 3.13 -4.55 25.61
CA THR A 119 3.69 -5.35 26.72
C THR A 119 2.91 -6.62 27.01
N SER A 120 1.73 -6.78 26.40
CA SER A 120 0.84 -7.91 26.62
C SER A 120 0.16 -8.36 25.33
N LEU A 121 -0.26 -9.63 25.29
CA LEU A 121 -0.96 -10.20 24.13
C LEU A 121 -2.23 -9.43 23.74
N PRO A 122 -3.10 -8.97 24.67
CA PRO A 122 -4.24 -8.12 24.31
C PRO A 122 -3.84 -6.81 23.61
N GLN A 123 -2.73 -6.18 24.03
CA GLN A 123 -2.23 -4.99 23.34
C GLN A 123 -1.71 -5.32 21.94
N GLN A 124 -0.98 -6.42 21.78
CA GLN A 124 -0.52 -6.89 20.47
C GLN A 124 -1.70 -7.16 19.52
N VAL A 125 -2.74 -7.84 19.99
CA VAL A 125 -3.96 -8.08 19.21
C VAL A 125 -4.66 -6.77 18.87
N GLY A 126 -4.76 -5.84 19.83
CA GLY A 126 -5.31 -4.50 19.58
C GLY A 126 -4.54 -3.74 18.51
N TYR A 127 -3.20 -3.80 18.54
CA TYR A 127 -2.32 -3.17 17.57
C TYR A 127 -2.48 -3.79 16.18
N LEU A 128 -2.58 -5.12 16.10
CA LEU A 128 -2.85 -5.81 14.85
C LEU A 128 -4.19 -5.37 14.26
N LEU A 129 -5.28 -5.44 15.02
CA LEU A 129 -6.62 -5.12 14.52
C LEU A 129 -6.74 -3.65 14.10
N LEU A 130 -6.22 -2.73 14.93
CA LEU A 130 -6.18 -1.31 14.60
C LEU A 130 -5.30 -1.06 13.37
N GLY A 131 -4.13 -1.68 13.31
CA GLY A 131 -3.21 -1.59 12.19
C GLY A 131 -3.82 -2.08 10.88
N VAL A 132 -4.54 -3.21 10.87
CA VAL A 132 -5.23 -3.71 9.67
C VAL A 132 -6.32 -2.74 9.21
N LEU A 133 -7.12 -2.23 10.15
CA LEU A 133 -8.19 -1.27 9.84
C LEU A 133 -7.62 0.03 9.28
N MET A 134 -6.61 0.60 9.94
CA MET A 134 -5.92 1.81 9.49
C MET A 134 -5.26 1.58 8.13
N LEU A 135 -4.55 0.46 7.95
CA LEU A 135 -3.85 0.14 6.71
C LEU A 135 -4.83 0.15 5.54
N THR A 136 -5.93 -0.60 5.66
CA THR A 136 -6.93 -0.72 4.58
C THR A 136 -7.72 0.56 4.35
N PHE A 137 -8.04 1.31 5.40
CA PHE A 137 -8.71 2.60 5.29
C PHE A 137 -7.81 3.64 4.61
N PHE A 138 -6.59 3.85 5.10
CA PHE A 138 -5.68 4.85 4.54
C PHE A 138 -5.15 4.46 3.15
N ASP A 139 -5.06 3.17 2.85
CA ASP A 139 -4.81 2.66 1.49
C ASP A 139 -5.91 3.14 0.53
N ALA A 140 -7.18 2.96 0.91
CA ALA A 140 -8.32 3.49 0.15
C ALA A 140 -8.35 5.03 0.11
N VAL A 141 -7.94 5.73 1.16
CA VAL A 141 -7.87 7.21 1.18
C VAL A 141 -6.87 7.71 0.14
N TYR A 142 -5.63 7.18 0.11
CA TYR A 142 -4.63 7.65 -0.83
C TYR A 142 -4.94 7.22 -2.27
N LEU A 143 -5.42 5.98 -2.47
CA LEU A 143 -5.83 5.50 -3.80
C LEU A 143 -7.01 6.31 -4.34
N GLY A 144 -7.97 6.63 -3.48
CA GLY A 144 -9.15 7.44 -3.80
C GLY A 144 -8.84 8.87 -4.26
N ALA A 145 -7.63 9.38 -3.99
CA ALA A 145 -7.16 10.67 -4.47
C ALA A 145 -6.80 10.66 -5.98
N ARG A 146 -6.63 9.48 -6.59
CA ARG A 146 -6.40 9.29 -8.03
C ARG A 146 -5.14 10.00 -8.59
N PHE A 147 -4.08 10.14 -7.80
CA PHE A 147 -2.78 10.70 -8.22
C PHE A 147 -1.78 9.65 -8.72
N GLY A 148 -2.28 8.49 -9.14
CA GLY A 148 -1.47 7.32 -9.47
C GLY A 148 -1.36 6.37 -8.28
N SER A 149 -1.02 5.12 -8.61
CA SER A 149 -0.90 4.02 -7.66
C SER A 149 0.51 3.94 -7.05
N GLY A 150 0.68 3.14 -6.00
CA GLY A 150 1.99 2.95 -5.38
C GLY A 150 2.96 2.17 -6.29
N PRO A 151 4.27 2.16 -5.96
CA PRO A 151 5.29 1.39 -6.69
C PRO A 151 4.91 -0.09 -6.88
N ARG A 152 4.31 -0.68 -5.84
CA ARG A 152 3.89 -2.08 -5.79
C ARG A 152 2.80 -2.37 -6.82
N ASP A 153 1.81 -1.48 -6.94
CA ASP A 153 0.68 -1.64 -7.86
C ASP A 153 1.12 -1.53 -9.33
N GLY A 154 2.05 -0.61 -9.64
CA GLY A 154 2.57 -0.51 -11.00
C GLY A 154 3.48 -1.68 -11.39
N LEU A 155 4.19 -2.28 -10.42
CA LEU A 155 4.92 -3.54 -10.66
C LEU A 155 3.94 -4.65 -11.05
N MET A 156 2.82 -4.80 -10.34
CA MET A 156 1.80 -5.81 -10.65
C MET A 156 1.20 -5.59 -12.04
N THR A 157 0.77 -4.36 -12.36
CA THR A 157 0.15 -4.07 -13.66
C THR A 157 1.12 -4.20 -14.83
N GLY A 158 2.38 -3.79 -14.67
CA GLY A 158 3.43 -4.01 -15.66
C GLY A 158 3.75 -5.49 -15.86
N ALA A 159 3.87 -6.26 -14.78
CA ALA A 159 4.13 -7.70 -14.84
C ALA A 159 2.97 -8.47 -15.52
N VAL A 160 1.72 -8.07 -15.28
CA VAL A 160 0.55 -8.61 -15.99
C VAL A 160 0.64 -8.31 -17.49
N ARG A 161 0.99 -7.07 -17.88
CA ARG A 161 1.14 -6.70 -19.29
C ARG A 161 2.23 -7.52 -19.99
N LEU A 162 3.36 -7.77 -19.31
CA LEU A 162 4.46 -8.54 -19.90
C LEU A 162 4.16 -10.05 -19.97
N SER A 163 3.54 -10.61 -18.93
CA SER A 163 3.33 -12.06 -18.83
C SER A 163 2.05 -12.57 -19.50
N GLY A 164 1.06 -11.70 -19.74
CA GLY A 164 -0.27 -12.10 -20.22
C GLY A 164 -1.08 -12.94 -19.23
N LYS A 165 -0.58 -13.14 -18.01
CA LYS A 165 -1.22 -13.97 -16.97
C LYS A 165 -2.30 -13.19 -16.21
N PRO A 166 -3.28 -13.88 -15.60
CA PRO A 166 -4.32 -13.21 -14.83
C PRO A 166 -3.73 -12.49 -13.59
N ILE A 167 -4.33 -11.34 -13.23
CA ILE A 167 -3.86 -10.45 -12.16
C ILE A 167 -3.65 -11.20 -10.84
N TRP A 168 -4.57 -12.08 -10.46
CA TRP A 168 -4.49 -12.83 -9.20
C TRP A 168 -3.21 -13.68 -9.15
N MET A 169 -2.83 -14.34 -10.25
CA MET A 169 -1.66 -15.21 -10.30
C MET A 169 -0.36 -14.40 -10.18
N VAL A 170 -0.26 -13.28 -10.90
CA VAL A 170 0.90 -12.39 -10.84
C VAL A 170 1.04 -11.79 -9.44
N ARG A 171 -0.06 -11.31 -8.86
CA ARG A 171 -0.09 -10.76 -7.50
C ARG A 171 0.35 -11.79 -6.47
N THR A 172 -0.26 -12.98 -6.47
CA THR A 172 0.09 -14.04 -5.53
C THR A 172 1.55 -14.45 -5.67
N ALA A 173 2.07 -14.59 -6.89
CA ALA A 173 3.48 -14.93 -7.10
C ALA A 173 4.43 -13.86 -6.52
N ILE A 174 4.17 -12.58 -6.78
CA ILE A 174 4.97 -11.47 -6.23
C ILE A 174 4.87 -11.46 -4.70
N GLU A 175 3.66 -11.55 -4.14
CA GLU A 175 3.45 -11.53 -2.70
C GLU A 175 4.15 -12.71 -2.01
N LEU A 176 4.10 -13.92 -2.57
CA LEU A 176 4.80 -15.08 -2.02
C LEU A 176 6.33 -14.93 -2.07
N VAL A 177 6.88 -14.46 -3.19
CA VAL A 177 8.34 -14.23 -3.31
C VAL A 177 8.82 -13.18 -2.33
N VAL A 178 8.10 -12.06 -2.23
CA VAL A 178 8.41 -10.96 -1.30
C VAL A 178 8.29 -11.41 0.15
N LEU A 179 7.22 -12.15 0.50
CA LEU A 179 7.01 -12.69 1.83
C LEU A 179 8.12 -13.66 2.21
N ALA A 180 8.46 -14.59 1.31
CA ALA A 180 9.53 -15.57 1.54
C ALA A 180 10.89 -14.89 1.73
N ALA A 181 11.22 -13.91 0.88
CA ALA A 181 12.45 -13.14 1.00
C ALA A 181 12.51 -12.38 2.34
N GLY A 182 11.42 -11.70 2.71
CA GLY A 182 11.35 -10.98 3.98
C GLY A 182 11.48 -11.90 5.20
N TRP A 183 10.81 -13.05 5.16
CA TRP A 183 10.87 -14.03 6.24
C TRP A 183 12.28 -14.62 6.40
N LEU A 184 12.96 -14.94 5.29
CA LEU A 184 14.36 -15.40 5.31
C LEU A 184 15.33 -14.33 5.84
N LEU A 185 14.99 -13.05 5.68
CA LEU A 185 15.73 -11.93 6.26
C LEU A 185 15.36 -11.68 7.74
N GLY A 186 14.43 -12.43 8.32
CA GLY A 186 14.04 -12.32 9.74
C GLY A 186 12.85 -11.40 9.99
N GLY A 187 12.08 -11.03 8.96
CA GLY A 187 10.79 -10.37 9.13
C GLY A 187 9.74 -11.29 9.76
N THR A 188 8.76 -10.70 10.45
CA THR A 188 7.78 -11.42 11.24
C THR A 188 6.61 -11.92 10.37
N VAL A 189 6.48 -13.23 10.24
CA VAL A 189 5.33 -13.88 9.60
C VAL A 189 4.48 -14.56 10.67
N GLY A 190 3.18 -14.27 10.70
CA GLY A 190 2.28 -14.82 11.70
C GLY A 190 0.81 -14.77 11.30
N VAL A 191 -0.08 -14.95 12.28
CA VAL A 191 -1.54 -14.90 12.08
C VAL A 191 -1.98 -13.56 11.46
N GLY A 192 -1.32 -12.46 11.83
CA GLY A 192 -1.56 -11.14 11.27
C GLY A 192 -1.30 -11.06 9.77
N THR A 193 -0.27 -11.76 9.27
CA THR A 193 0.04 -11.83 7.82
C THR A 193 -1.11 -12.46 7.04
N VAL A 194 -1.66 -13.58 7.54
CA VAL A 194 -2.79 -14.27 6.92
C VAL A 194 -4.04 -13.40 6.99
N LEU A 195 -4.31 -12.79 8.15
CA LEU A 195 -5.43 -11.87 8.33
C LEU A 195 -5.38 -10.72 7.33
N ILE A 196 -4.21 -10.07 7.16
CA ILE A 196 -4.03 -8.97 6.21
C ILE A 196 -4.26 -9.45 4.78
N ALA A 197 -3.70 -10.61 4.39
CA ALA A 197 -3.87 -11.15 3.04
C ALA A 197 -5.35 -11.37 2.68
N LEU A 198 -6.16 -11.83 3.64
CA LEU A 198 -7.59 -12.06 3.46
C LEU A 198 -8.42 -10.77 3.55
N ALA A 199 -8.10 -9.88 4.50
CA ALA A 199 -8.90 -8.70 4.81
C ALA A 199 -8.63 -7.52 3.86
N MET A 200 -7.40 -7.40 3.34
CA MET A 200 -6.98 -6.19 2.63
C MET A 200 -7.81 -5.91 1.37
N GLY A 201 -8.06 -6.94 0.54
CA GLY A 201 -8.86 -6.78 -0.68
C GLY A 201 -10.29 -6.28 -0.41
N PRO A 202 -11.11 -7.03 0.35
CA PRO A 202 -12.49 -6.65 0.64
C PRO A 202 -12.63 -5.30 1.36
N LEU A 203 -11.78 -5.02 2.36
CA LEU A 203 -11.85 -3.78 3.14
C LEU A 203 -11.46 -2.56 2.30
N VAL A 204 -10.37 -2.62 1.55
CA VAL A 204 -9.97 -1.52 0.65
C VAL A 204 -11.06 -1.26 -0.38
N GLN A 205 -11.63 -2.32 -0.98
CA GLN A 205 -12.73 -2.17 -1.94
C GLN A 205 -13.96 -1.49 -1.33
N GLN A 206 -14.29 -1.82 -0.08
CA GLN A 206 -15.41 -1.21 0.63
C GLN A 206 -15.12 0.27 0.93
N PHE A 207 -13.94 0.61 1.44
CA PHE A 207 -13.58 1.99 1.76
C PHE A 207 -13.46 2.88 0.51
N LEU A 208 -12.97 2.34 -0.61
CA LEU A 208 -12.89 3.07 -1.88
C LEU A 208 -14.24 3.62 -2.34
N ARG A 209 -15.37 2.99 -1.98
CA ARG A 209 -16.72 3.49 -2.30
C ARG A 209 -16.99 4.87 -1.71
N PHE A 210 -16.34 5.19 -0.58
CA PHE A 210 -16.54 6.43 0.18
C PHE A 210 -15.38 7.41 -0.02
N THR A 211 -14.16 6.91 -0.24
CA THR A 211 -12.97 7.76 -0.36
C THR A 211 -12.66 8.22 -1.78
N THR A 212 -13.20 7.55 -2.81
CA THR A 212 -12.86 7.91 -4.20
C THR A 212 -13.43 9.26 -4.59
N VAL A 213 -12.56 10.19 -4.97
CA VAL A 213 -12.97 11.51 -5.48
C VAL A 213 -13.53 11.36 -6.90
N ARG A 214 -14.83 11.67 -7.02
CA ARG A 214 -15.52 11.75 -8.31
C ARG A 214 -15.12 13.02 -9.05
N LEU A 215 -14.69 12.84 -10.29
CA LEU A 215 -14.33 13.90 -11.22
C LEU A 215 -15.42 14.03 -12.28
N LYS A 216 -15.63 15.24 -12.79
CA LYS A 216 -16.59 15.53 -13.87
C LYS A 216 -16.30 14.73 -15.14
N SER A 217 -15.06 14.30 -15.36
CA SER A 217 -14.67 13.43 -16.48
C SER A 217 -15.16 11.99 -16.37
N ASP A 218 -15.80 11.60 -15.26
CA ASP A 218 -16.28 10.23 -15.04
C ASP A 218 -17.73 10.01 -15.56
N GLY A 219 -18.38 11.04 -16.10
CA GLY A 219 -19.73 11.00 -16.67
C GLY A 219 -19.85 11.88 -17.91
#